data_AF-F6KHB0-F1
#
_entry.id   AF-F6KHB0-F1
#
_cell.length_a   1.000
_cell.length_b   1.000
_cell.length_c   1.000
_cell.angle_alpha   90.00
_cell.angle_beta   90.00
_cell.angle_gamma   90.00
#
_symmetry.space_group_name_H-M   'P 1'
#
loop_
_entity.id
_entity.type
_entity.pdbx_description
1 polymer ?
#
loop_
_entity_poly.entity_id
_entity_poly.type
_entity_poly.pdbx_seq_one_letter_code
_entity_poly.pdbx_strand_id
1 'polypeptide(L)'
;ATAAYTDDILDNNLYYNVDYINQKYNNAATIGKDNKIKATLDVVKDITTESTIYGLETYEKYPTALEDHFGGSQRATVLAAAAGCATALATANANAGLSGWYLSMYLHKEAWGRLGFFGYDLQDQCGATNVLSYQGDEGLPDELRGP
;
A
#
# COMPACT_ATOMS: atom_id res chain seq x y z
N ALA A 1 6.28 -14.03 -5.03
CA ALA A 1 6.51 -13.34 -6.32
C ALA A 1 5.27 -13.44 -7.19
N THR A 2 4.86 -14.64 -7.63
CA THR A 2 3.64 -14.87 -8.44
C THR A 2 2.41 -14.12 -7.96
N ALA A 3 2.16 -14.13 -6.64
CA ALA A 3 1.07 -13.39 -6.01
C ALA A 3 0.96 -11.88 -6.38
N ALA A 4 2.04 -11.25 -6.82
CA ALA A 4 2.05 -9.83 -7.20
C ALA A 4 1.91 -9.62 -8.73
N TYR A 5 1.75 -10.67 -9.52
CA TYR A 5 1.63 -10.57 -10.98
C TYR A 5 0.75 -11.66 -11.62
N THR A 6 0.05 -12.48 -10.82
CA THR A 6 -0.89 -13.50 -11.30
C THR A 6 -2.27 -13.26 -10.69
N ASP A 7 -3.28 -13.83 -11.35
CA ASP A 7 -4.66 -13.97 -10.85
C ASP A 7 -5.41 -12.66 -10.58
N ASP A 8 -4.86 -11.53 -11.05
CA ASP A 8 -5.41 -10.17 -11.01
C ASP A 8 -5.82 -9.69 -9.60
N ILE A 9 -5.33 -10.32 -8.53
CA ILE A 9 -5.71 -9.97 -7.16
C ILE A 9 -5.14 -8.60 -6.75
N LEU A 10 -3.88 -8.33 -7.13
CA LEU A 10 -3.27 -7.02 -6.91
C LEU A 10 -3.94 -5.94 -7.78
N ASP A 11 -4.13 -6.24 -9.06
CA ASP A 11 -4.76 -5.36 -10.03
C ASP A 11 -6.16 -4.96 -9.56
N ASN A 12 -6.98 -5.93 -9.13
CA ASN A 12 -8.31 -5.69 -8.60
C ASN A 12 -8.32 -4.62 -7.49
N ASN A 13 -7.43 -4.76 -6.51
CA ASN A 13 -7.34 -3.78 -5.41
C ASN A 13 -6.84 -2.42 -5.89
N LEU A 14 -5.83 -2.39 -6.76
CA LEU A 14 -5.26 -1.13 -7.23
C LEU A 14 -6.24 -0.36 -8.11
N TYR A 15 -6.98 -1.02 -9.00
CA TYR A 15 -7.98 -0.38 -9.84
C TYR A 15 -9.17 0.13 -9.02
N TYR A 16 -9.61 -0.61 -8.00
CA TYR A 16 -10.58 -0.10 -7.04
C TYR A 16 -10.10 1.22 -6.39
N ASN A 17 -8.83 1.27 -5.97
CA ASN A 17 -8.26 2.47 -5.37
C ASN A 17 -8.22 3.65 -6.35
N VAL A 18 -7.90 3.41 -7.62
CA VAL A 18 -7.90 4.46 -8.66
C VAL A 18 -9.29 5.08 -8.80
N ASP A 19 -10.34 4.26 -8.82
CA ASP A 19 -11.72 4.75 -8.87
C ASP A 19 -12.08 5.53 -7.61
N TYR A 20 -11.73 5.02 -6.42
CA TYR A 20 -11.92 5.71 -5.15
C TYR A 20 -11.26 7.10 -5.14
N ILE A 21 -9.98 7.17 -5.53
CA ILE A 21 -9.24 8.43 -5.59
C ILE A 21 -9.88 9.38 -6.59
N ASN A 22 -10.26 8.89 -7.77
CA ASN A 22 -10.84 9.76 -8.80
C ASN A 22 -12.19 10.36 -8.35
N GLN A 23 -13.02 9.57 -7.68
CA GLN A 23 -14.30 10.03 -7.13
C GLN A 23 -14.12 11.04 -5.99
N LYS A 24 -13.17 10.79 -5.08
CA LYS A 24 -13.00 11.60 -3.86
C LYS A 24 -12.11 12.84 -4.05
N TYR A 25 -11.11 12.74 -4.92
CA TYR A 25 -10.03 13.73 -5.06
C TYR A 25 -9.98 14.35 -6.46
N ASN A 26 -11.14 14.59 -7.09
CA ASN A 26 -11.24 15.31 -8.38
C ASN A 26 -10.32 14.73 -9.47
N ASN A 27 -10.39 13.41 -9.69
CA ASN A 27 -9.56 12.71 -10.68
C ASN A 27 -8.04 12.74 -10.41
N ALA A 28 -7.61 12.80 -9.14
CA ALA A 28 -6.18 12.88 -8.80
C ALA A 28 -5.34 11.68 -9.28
N ALA A 29 -5.94 10.49 -9.42
CA ALA A 29 -5.24 9.31 -9.94
C ALA A 29 -5.12 9.30 -11.47
N THR A 30 -5.78 10.21 -12.19
CA THR A 30 -5.59 10.35 -13.65
C THR A 30 -4.24 11.00 -13.98
N ILE A 31 -3.78 10.78 -15.21
CA ILE A 31 -2.50 11.32 -15.70
C ILE A 31 -2.55 12.85 -15.65
N GLY A 32 -1.59 13.45 -14.96
CA GLY A 32 -1.49 14.90 -14.82
C GLY A 32 -0.50 15.29 -13.73
N LYS A 33 0.02 16.52 -13.83
CA LYS A 33 0.91 17.11 -12.81
C LYS A 33 0.14 18.02 -11.86
N ASP A 34 -0.84 18.75 -12.38
CA ASP A 34 -1.56 19.79 -11.64
C ASP A 34 -2.83 19.28 -10.94
N ASN A 35 -3.22 18.03 -11.18
CA ASN A 35 -4.37 17.37 -10.54
C ASN A 35 -4.00 16.57 -9.28
N LYS A 36 -2.75 16.64 -8.83
CA LYS A 36 -2.24 15.85 -7.70
C LYS A 36 -2.57 16.52 -6.37
N ILE A 37 -2.86 15.70 -5.36
CA ILE A 37 -3.14 16.18 -4.01
C ILE A 37 -1.85 16.29 -3.19
N LYS A 38 -1.79 17.25 -2.28
CA LYS A 38 -0.63 17.43 -1.42
C LYS A 38 -0.43 16.18 -0.54
N ALA A 39 0.79 15.66 -0.50
CA ALA A 39 1.17 14.59 0.41
C ALA A 39 1.06 15.05 1.87
N THR A 40 0.04 14.56 2.59
CA THR A 40 -0.17 14.77 4.02
C THR A 40 -0.51 13.44 4.70
N LEU A 41 -0.31 13.35 6.01
CA LEU A 41 -0.69 12.14 6.76
C LEU A 41 -2.18 11.83 6.66
N ASP A 42 -3.05 12.85 6.55
CA ASP A 42 -4.49 12.64 6.41
C ASP A 42 -4.83 11.97 5.07
N VAL A 43 -4.20 12.43 3.98
CA VAL A 43 -4.35 11.81 2.65
C VAL A 43 -3.82 10.38 2.64
N VAL A 44 -2.63 10.16 3.23
CA VAL A 44 -2.04 8.82 3.32
C VAL A 44 -2.97 7.89 4.10
N LYS A 45 -3.45 8.31 5.27
CA LYS A 45 -4.36 7.52 6.10
C LYS A 45 -5.67 7.21 5.38
N ASP A 46 -6.23 8.18 4.69
CA ASP A 46 -7.50 8.00 3.98
C ASP A 46 -7.40 6.92 2.88
N ILE A 47 -6.51 7.13 1.91
CA ILE A 47 -6.35 6.23 0.76
C ILE A 47 -5.88 4.85 1.21
N THR A 48 -4.92 4.79 2.13
CA THR A 48 -4.33 3.52 2.58
C THR A 48 -5.33 2.70 3.39
N THR A 49 -6.09 3.35 4.28
CA THR A 49 -7.06 2.64 5.11
C THR A 49 -8.16 2.06 4.25
N GLU A 50 -8.70 2.84 3.31
CA GLU A 50 -9.69 2.35 2.34
C GLU A 50 -9.14 1.17 1.52
N SER A 51 -7.97 1.35 0.92
CA SER A 51 -7.32 0.32 0.10
C SER A 51 -7.11 -0.97 0.87
N THR A 52 -6.66 -0.88 2.12
CA THR A 52 -6.31 -2.06 2.91
C THR A 52 -7.58 -2.78 3.36
N ILE A 53 -8.61 -2.05 3.79
CA ILE A 53 -9.91 -2.62 4.16
C ILE A 53 -10.54 -3.33 2.96
N TYR A 54 -10.59 -2.70 1.79
CA TYR A 54 -11.13 -3.32 0.58
C TYR A 54 -10.44 -4.65 0.24
N GLY A 55 -9.12 -4.68 0.30
CA GLY A 55 -8.37 -5.89 -0.01
C GLY A 55 -8.53 -7.00 1.02
N LEU A 56 -8.53 -6.65 2.32
CA LEU A 56 -8.83 -7.59 3.39
C LEU A 56 -10.23 -8.20 3.20
N GLU A 57 -11.23 -7.35 2.98
CA GLU A 57 -12.59 -7.79 2.71
C GLU A 57 -12.69 -8.65 1.45
N THR A 58 -11.91 -8.36 0.40
CA THR A 58 -11.87 -9.18 -0.82
C THR A 58 -11.37 -10.59 -0.52
N TYR A 59 -10.29 -10.73 0.25
CA TYR A 59 -9.84 -12.05 0.71
C TYR A 59 -10.86 -12.78 1.60
N GLU A 60 -11.62 -12.04 2.43
CA GLU A 60 -12.65 -12.63 3.30
C GLU A 60 -13.91 -13.05 2.52
N LYS A 61 -14.33 -12.25 1.53
CA LYS A 61 -15.49 -12.52 0.68
C LYS A 61 -15.24 -13.64 -0.32
N TYR A 62 -13.99 -13.78 -0.78
CA TYR A 62 -13.59 -14.78 -1.77
C TYR A 62 -12.54 -15.73 -1.18
N PRO A 63 -12.97 -16.83 -0.51
CA PRO A 63 -12.05 -17.81 0.08
C PRO A 63 -11.05 -18.39 -0.92
N THR A 64 -11.38 -18.43 -2.22
CA THR A 64 -10.47 -18.86 -3.28
C THR A 64 -9.26 -17.93 -3.41
N ALA A 65 -9.43 -16.61 -3.24
CA ALA A 65 -8.31 -15.67 -3.24
C ALA A 65 -7.43 -15.84 -2.00
N LEU A 66 -8.03 -16.17 -0.85
CA LEU A 66 -7.29 -16.44 0.38
C LEU A 66 -6.51 -17.75 0.30
N GLU A 67 -7.05 -18.77 -0.37
CA GLU A 67 -6.39 -20.05 -0.66
C GLU A 67 -5.27 -19.90 -1.69
N ASP A 68 -5.49 -19.12 -2.75
CA ASP A 68 -4.47 -18.79 -3.75
C ASP A 68 -3.27 -18.10 -3.09
N HIS A 69 -3.52 -17.00 -2.38
CA HIS A 69 -2.51 -16.33 -1.57
C HIS A 69 -2.47 -16.93 -0.15
N PHE A 70 -2.24 -18.24 -0.06
CA PHE A 70 -2.19 -18.98 1.21
C PHE A 70 -1.18 -18.40 2.22
N GLY A 71 -0.06 -17.87 1.74
CA GLY A 71 0.98 -17.28 2.55
C GLY A 71 0.63 -15.85 2.99
N GLY A 72 0.76 -15.57 4.29
CA GLY A 72 0.52 -14.23 4.83
C GLY A 72 1.36 -13.13 4.15
N SER A 73 2.61 -13.44 3.83
CA SER A 73 3.53 -12.54 3.12
C SER A 73 3.05 -12.17 1.71
N GLN A 74 2.40 -13.11 1.01
CA GLN A 74 1.82 -12.85 -0.32
C GLN A 74 0.71 -11.81 -0.19
N ARG A 75 -0.21 -12.01 0.75
CA ARG A 75 -1.30 -11.06 1.03
C ARG A 75 -0.78 -9.71 1.49
N ALA A 76 0.20 -9.71 2.40
CA ALA A 76 0.83 -8.49 2.89
C ALA A 76 1.48 -7.69 1.76
N THR A 77 2.19 -8.35 0.85
CA THR A 77 2.76 -7.72 -0.36
C THR A 77 1.65 -7.10 -1.21
N VAL A 78 0.58 -7.84 -1.51
CA VAL A 78 -0.49 -7.37 -2.39
C VAL A 78 -1.23 -6.16 -1.80
N LEU A 79 -1.64 -6.25 -0.53
CA LEU A 79 -2.38 -5.18 0.14
C LEU A 79 -1.55 -3.89 0.25
N ALA A 80 -0.30 -4.02 0.68
CA ALA A 80 0.59 -2.87 0.84
C ALA A 80 1.04 -2.27 -0.50
N ALA A 81 1.25 -3.11 -1.53
CA ALA A 81 1.53 -2.64 -2.88
C ALA A 81 0.36 -1.82 -3.44
N ALA A 82 -0.87 -2.32 -3.32
CA ALA A 82 -2.05 -1.60 -3.78
C ALA A 82 -2.21 -0.25 -3.06
N ALA A 83 -2.05 -0.22 -1.73
CA ALA A 83 -2.17 0.98 -0.93
C ALA A 83 -1.05 2.01 -1.19
N GLY A 84 0.20 1.55 -1.29
CA GLY A 84 1.35 2.38 -1.58
C GLY A 84 1.28 2.99 -2.98
N CYS A 85 0.98 2.18 -3.99
CA CYS A 85 0.79 2.65 -5.36
C CYS A 85 -0.36 3.65 -5.46
N ALA A 86 -1.50 3.39 -4.82
CA ALA A 86 -2.64 4.30 -4.80
C ALA A 86 -2.27 5.66 -4.20
N THR A 87 -1.57 5.66 -3.07
CA THR A 87 -1.13 6.88 -2.39
C THR A 87 -0.12 7.66 -3.25
N ALA A 88 0.83 6.97 -3.88
CA ALA A 88 1.78 7.59 -4.80
C ALA A 88 1.09 8.19 -6.04
N LEU A 89 0.11 7.49 -6.63
CA LEU A 89 -0.67 7.96 -7.76
C LEU A 89 -1.42 9.26 -7.46
N ALA A 90 -2.07 9.33 -6.30
CA ALA A 90 -2.83 10.51 -5.90
C ALA A 90 -1.92 11.72 -5.64
N THR A 91 -0.75 11.49 -5.04
CA THR A 91 0.11 12.56 -4.51
C THR A 91 1.30 12.94 -5.40
N ALA A 92 1.64 12.09 -6.37
CA ALA A 92 2.90 12.15 -7.11
C ALA A 92 4.14 12.26 -6.19
N ASN A 93 4.10 11.56 -5.05
CA ASN A 93 5.20 11.51 -4.08
C ASN A 93 5.45 10.06 -3.66
N ALA A 94 6.61 9.51 -4.03
CA ALA A 94 6.93 8.10 -3.78
C ALA A 94 7.07 7.79 -2.28
N ASN A 95 7.63 8.71 -1.48
CA ASN A 95 7.69 8.54 -0.02
C ASN A 95 6.29 8.62 0.64
N ALA A 96 5.34 9.36 0.08
CA ALA A 96 3.94 9.24 0.52
C ALA A 96 3.38 7.85 0.21
N GLY A 97 3.74 7.28 -0.96
CA GLY A 97 3.51 5.88 -1.28
C GLY A 97 4.09 4.91 -0.24
N LEU A 98 5.36 5.08 0.14
CA LEU A 98 5.98 4.27 1.21
C LEU A 98 5.25 4.41 2.55
N SER A 99 4.80 5.63 2.90
CA SER A 99 3.99 5.84 4.11
C SER A 99 2.69 5.01 4.05
N GLY A 100 2.08 4.93 2.88
CA GLY A 100 0.90 4.09 2.65
C GLY A 100 1.18 2.59 2.68
N TRP A 101 2.29 2.15 2.10
CA TRP A 101 2.76 0.76 2.20
C TRP A 101 2.86 0.32 3.67
N TYR A 102 3.59 1.08 4.50
CA TYR A 102 3.82 0.70 5.89
C TYR A 102 2.57 0.80 6.75
N LEU A 103 1.70 1.79 6.51
CA LEU A 103 0.42 1.87 7.21
C LEU A 103 -0.50 0.69 6.84
N SER A 104 -0.49 0.22 5.58
CA SER A 104 -1.22 -0.99 5.18
C SER A 104 -0.76 -2.22 5.95
N MET A 105 0.55 -2.38 6.14
CA MET A 105 1.11 -3.47 6.95
C MET A 105 0.62 -3.45 8.39
N TYR A 106 0.53 -2.27 9.01
CA TYR A 106 0.04 -2.12 10.37
C TYR A 106 -1.45 -2.47 10.48
N LEU A 107 -2.28 -1.95 9.58
CA LEU A 107 -3.71 -2.27 9.54
C LEU A 107 -3.95 -3.77 9.33
N HIS A 108 -3.23 -4.39 8.40
CA HIS A 108 -3.34 -5.83 8.14
C HIS A 108 -2.95 -6.67 9.36
N LYS A 109 -1.85 -6.32 10.04
CA LYS A 109 -1.40 -7.02 11.25
C LYS A 109 -2.49 -7.05 12.33
N GLU A 110 -3.13 -5.90 12.57
CA GLU A 110 -4.19 -5.79 13.57
C GLU A 110 -5.52 -6.42 13.11
N ALA A 111 -5.83 -6.39 11.80
CA ALA A 111 -7.06 -6.97 11.28
C ALA A 111 -7.13 -8.49 11.43
N TRP A 112 -6.04 -9.21 11.16
CA TRP A 112 -6.03 -10.68 11.16
C TRP A 112 -5.18 -11.33 12.25
N GLY A 113 -4.57 -10.53 13.13
CA GLY A 113 -3.66 -11.02 14.18
C GLY A 113 -2.43 -11.75 13.63
N ARG A 114 -2.10 -11.51 12.35
CA ARG A 114 -0.97 -12.09 11.60
C ARG A 114 -0.59 -11.16 10.46
N LEU A 115 0.63 -11.31 9.94
CA LEU A 115 1.11 -10.56 8.78
C LEU A 115 1.85 -11.49 7.81
N GLY A 116 3.18 -11.53 7.86
CA GLY A 116 4.03 -12.38 7.01
C GLY A 116 4.77 -13.47 7.77
N PHE A 117 5.84 -13.97 7.16
CA PHE A 117 6.76 -14.94 7.78
C PHE A 117 7.59 -14.28 8.91
N PHE A 118 8.36 -15.08 9.64
CA PHE A 118 9.25 -14.58 10.70
C PHE A 118 10.28 -13.57 10.15
N GLY A 119 10.17 -12.31 10.56
CA GLY A 119 11.09 -11.25 10.10
C GLY A 119 10.67 -10.58 8.80
N TYR A 120 9.50 -10.95 8.25
CA TYR A 120 8.90 -10.25 7.10
C TYR A 120 8.78 -8.75 7.37
N ASP A 121 8.30 -8.39 8.56
CA ASP A 121 8.02 -7.01 8.95
C ASP A 121 9.19 -6.28 9.60
N LEU A 122 10.44 -6.76 9.46
CA LEU A 122 11.61 -6.03 9.97
C LEU A 122 11.65 -4.60 9.39
N GLN A 123 11.56 -4.51 8.06
CA GLN A 123 11.53 -3.21 7.39
C GLN A 123 10.23 -2.47 7.67
N ASP A 124 9.11 -3.17 7.84
CA ASP A 124 7.81 -2.53 8.01
C ASP A 124 7.66 -1.92 9.41
N GLN A 125 8.26 -2.51 10.45
CA GLN A 125 8.31 -1.93 11.80
C GLN A 125 9.23 -0.70 11.87
N CYS A 126 10.35 -0.70 11.13
CA CYS A 126 11.21 0.48 10.97
C CYS A 126 10.65 1.50 9.96
N GLY A 127 9.69 1.07 9.14
CA GLY A 127 9.32 1.73 7.90
C GLY A 127 8.81 3.14 8.12
N ALA A 128 7.69 3.29 8.84
CA ALA A 128 7.00 4.58 8.97
C ALA A 128 7.88 5.70 9.53
N THR A 129 8.77 5.40 10.49
CA THR A 129 9.68 6.41 11.05
C THR A 129 10.83 6.76 10.09
N ASN A 130 11.26 5.83 9.24
CA ASN A 130 12.35 6.04 8.28
C ASN A 130 11.89 6.60 6.92
N VAL A 131 10.58 6.71 6.65
CA VAL A 131 10.09 7.24 5.37
C VAL A 131 10.52 8.69 5.14
N LEU A 132 10.40 9.52 6.18
CA LEU A 132 10.70 10.96 6.14
C LEU A 132 11.88 11.33 7.04
N SER A 133 12.63 10.32 7.49
CA SER A 133 13.90 10.57 8.16
C SER A 133 14.85 11.30 7.21
N TYR A 134 15.74 12.09 7.80
CA TYR A 134 16.86 12.73 7.12
C TYR A 134 18.19 12.34 7.81
N GLN A 135 18.18 11.31 8.66
CA GLN A 135 19.40 10.75 9.23
C GLN A 135 20.19 9.99 8.16
N GLY A 136 21.50 9.85 8.37
CA GLY A 136 22.45 9.46 7.33
C GLY A 136 22.13 8.14 6.60
N ASP A 137 21.81 7.08 7.33
CA ASP A 137 21.53 5.73 6.81
C ASP A 137 20.04 5.35 6.85
N GLU A 138 19.16 6.32 7.11
CA GLU A 138 17.70 6.14 7.15
C GLU A 138 17.01 6.88 6.01
N GLY A 139 17.40 8.14 5.79
CA GLY A 139 16.68 9.10 4.98
C GLY A 139 17.05 9.03 3.51
N LEU A 140 16.13 8.54 2.68
CA LEU A 140 16.32 8.50 1.23
C LEU A 140 14.98 8.57 0.48
N PRO A 141 14.87 9.36 -0.61
CA PRO A 141 13.76 9.27 -1.56
C PRO A 141 13.63 7.83 -2.08
N ASP A 142 12.40 7.34 -2.19
CA ASP A 142 12.14 5.95 -2.60
C ASP A 142 12.78 5.60 -3.96
N GLU A 143 12.80 6.57 -4.89
CA GLU A 143 13.42 6.42 -6.20
C GLU A 143 14.93 6.14 -6.16
N LEU A 144 15.59 6.47 -5.04
CA LEU A 144 17.02 6.25 -4.82
C LEU A 144 17.30 5.09 -3.84
N ARG A 145 16.26 4.50 -3.23
CA ARG A 145 16.40 3.28 -2.43
C ARG A 145 16.67 2.08 -3.32
N GLY A 146 17.09 0.98 -2.70
CA GLY A 146 17.28 -0.29 -3.38
C GLY A 146 17.89 -1.36 -2.46
N PRO A 147 17.96 -2.61 -2.94
CA PRO A 147 18.65 -3.71 -2.26
C PRO A 147 20.17 -3.54 -2.18
#